data_AF-A0A1W2ATA0-F1
#
_entry.id   AF-A0A1W2ATA0-F1
#
_cell.length_a   1.000
_cell.length_b   1.000
_cell.length_c   1.000
_cell.angle_alpha   90.00
_cell.angle_beta   90.00
_cell.angle_gamma   90.00
#
_symmetry.space_group_name_H-M   'P 1'
#
loop_
_entity.id
_entity.type
_entity.pdbx_description
1 polymer ?
#
loop_
_entity_poly.entity_id
_entity_poly.type
_entity_poly.pdbx_seq_one_letter_code
_entity_poly.pdbx_strand_id
1 'polypeptide(L)'
;MCFMGVFDRIRKKRIEGMIGYLGLEDFWISLSFEQSESMKRYAKSGLGGDSCDSPIEGKISYTSARPLPYLGSFIGWAVSDHDYDLADKIIEHCDKIYEKATPVDKHFYLMGAADCYYKQRTFRDNALNLAEKYHMMDVKLFPQYKNLLVKDMGGILPRIPSFQQLVIMYEKAARYQEAIAICKLAMKYGLTDSTKRGYVGRLEKLQKKLEGFLKEK
;
A
#
# COMPACT_ATOMS: atom_id res chain seq x y z
N MET A 1 25.63 -29.98 5.43
CA MET A 1 26.77 -29.04 5.51
C MET A 1 26.34 -27.72 4.89
N CYS A 2 26.35 -26.66 5.68
CA CYS A 2 25.76 -25.37 5.34
C CYS A 2 26.73 -24.57 4.46
N PHE A 3 26.36 -24.25 3.22
CA PHE A 3 27.07 -23.29 2.38
C PHE A 3 26.79 -21.86 2.88
N MET A 4 27.20 -21.53 4.11
CA MET A 4 27.33 -20.16 4.59
C MET A 4 28.76 -19.69 4.30
N GLY A 5 29.07 -19.51 3.02
CA GLY A 5 30.43 -19.23 2.56
C GLY A 5 30.43 -18.05 1.61
N VAL A 6 31.15 -16.98 1.96
CA VAL A 6 31.48 -15.83 1.12
C VAL A 6 30.38 -14.77 0.95
N PHE A 7 29.15 -15.10 0.52
CA PHE A 7 28.12 -14.07 0.27
C PHE A 7 27.66 -13.32 1.53
N ASP A 8 27.51 -14.02 2.66
CA ASP A 8 27.15 -13.43 3.95
C ASP A 8 28.20 -12.46 4.52
N ARG A 9 29.49 -12.68 4.19
CA ARG A 9 30.57 -11.80 4.69
C ARG A 9 30.68 -10.49 3.91
N ILE A 10 30.27 -10.48 2.64
CA ILE A 10 30.30 -9.28 1.79
C ILE A 10 29.14 -8.32 2.14
N ARG A 11 27.98 -8.85 2.57
CA ARG A 11 26.83 -8.04 3.04
C ARG A 11 26.99 -7.44 4.43
N LYS A 12 27.96 -7.90 5.22
CA LYS A 12 28.28 -7.36 6.55
C LYS A 12 29.13 -6.09 6.53
N LYS A 13 29.43 -5.53 5.35
CA LYS A 13 29.83 -4.11 5.28
C LYS A 13 28.73 -3.31 5.96
N ARG A 14 29.08 -2.39 6.86
CA ARG A 14 28.08 -1.60 7.61
C ARG A 14 27.10 -0.98 6.61
N ILE A 15 25.84 -1.41 6.65
CA ILE A 15 24.79 -0.85 5.82
C ILE A 15 24.54 0.54 6.39
N GLU A 16 24.89 1.58 5.63
CA GLU A 16 24.68 2.98 6.00
C GLU A 16 23.48 3.53 5.19
N GLY A 17 23.47 4.82 4.85
CA GLY A 17 22.41 5.45 4.08
C GLY A 17 21.06 5.41 4.78
N MET A 18 20.01 5.55 3.98
CA MET A 18 18.63 5.52 4.48
C MET A 18 18.25 4.18 5.08
N ILE A 19 18.72 3.07 4.49
CA ILE A 19 18.44 1.72 4.99
C ILE A 19 19.03 1.54 6.40
N GLY A 20 20.31 1.89 6.59
CA GLY A 20 20.95 1.81 7.90
C GLY A 20 20.37 2.81 8.91
N TYR A 21 20.10 4.04 8.48
CA TYR A 21 19.52 5.06 9.37
C TYR A 21 18.13 4.68 9.89
N LEU A 22 17.31 4.04 9.04
CA LEU A 22 15.93 3.66 9.37
C LEU A 22 15.80 2.28 10.03
N GLY A 23 16.90 1.57 10.27
CA GLY A 23 16.85 0.23 10.89
C GLY A 23 16.28 -0.84 9.95
N LEU A 24 16.54 -0.74 8.64
CA LEU A 24 16.02 -1.63 7.59
C LEU A 24 17.08 -2.62 7.08
N GLU A 25 18.15 -2.84 7.84
CA GLU A 25 19.28 -3.70 7.44
C GLU A 25 18.84 -5.15 7.23
N ASP A 26 17.98 -5.70 8.10
CA ASP A 26 17.48 -7.06 7.97
C ASP A 26 16.66 -7.25 6.69
N PHE A 27 15.86 -6.24 6.32
CA PHE A 27 15.16 -6.22 5.03
C PHE A 27 16.17 -6.26 3.88
N TRP A 28 17.17 -5.38 3.91
CA TRP A 28 18.17 -5.29 2.85
C TRP A 28 18.96 -6.59 2.68
N ILE A 29 19.38 -7.21 3.78
CA ILE A 29 20.10 -8.49 3.78
C ILE A 29 19.24 -9.62 3.24
N SER A 30 17.90 -9.52 3.28
CA SER A 30 16.99 -10.54 2.73
C SER A 30 16.80 -10.48 1.20
N LEU A 31 17.26 -9.42 0.54
CA LEU A 31 17.07 -9.23 -0.90
C LEU A 31 18.04 -10.10 -1.73
N SER A 32 17.63 -10.52 -2.93
CA SER A 32 18.59 -11.05 -3.91
C SER A 32 19.51 -9.93 -4.41
N PHE A 33 20.56 -10.28 -5.15
CA PHE A 33 21.40 -9.26 -5.78
C PHE A 33 20.57 -8.39 -6.74
N GLU A 34 19.79 -9.01 -7.62
CA GLU A 34 18.92 -8.34 -8.60
C GLU A 34 17.92 -7.40 -7.92
N GLN A 35 17.28 -7.86 -6.84
CA GLN A 35 16.34 -7.05 -6.05
C GLN A 35 17.03 -5.86 -5.39
N SER A 36 18.23 -6.05 -4.85
CA SER A 36 19.01 -4.95 -4.28
C SER A 36 19.44 -3.93 -5.33
N GLU A 37 19.80 -4.37 -6.53
CA GLU A 37 20.10 -3.48 -7.65
C GLU A 37 18.86 -2.73 -8.13
N SER A 38 17.68 -3.37 -8.16
CA SER A 38 16.40 -2.69 -8.41
C SER A 38 16.12 -1.58 -7.39
N MET A 39 16.26 -1.87 -6.09
CA MET A 39 16.10 -0.86 -5.04
C MET A 39 17.06 0.33 -5.20
N LYS A 40 18.33 0.09 -5.59
CA LYS A 40 19.28 1.18 -5.89
C LYS A 40 18.83 2.01 -7.08
N ARG A 41 18.38 1.38 -8.18
CA ARG A 41 17.84 2.10 -9.34
C ARG A 41 16.64 2.96 -8.96
N TYR A 42 15.72 2.41 -8.15
CA TYR A 42 14.53 3.13 -7.69
C TYR A 42 14.87 4.34 -6.84
N ALA A 43 15.82 4.21 -5.91
CA ALA A 43 16.29 5.33 -5.08
C ALA A 43 16.88 6.46 -5.93
N LYS A 44 17.73 6.10 -6.91
CA LYS A 44 18.34 7.07 -7.84
C LYS A 44 17.30 7.80 -8.72
N SER A 45 16.18 7.16 -9.02
CA SER A 45 15.09 7.74 -9.81
C SER A 45 14.20 8.73 -9.04
N GLY A 46 14.58 9.11 -7.81
CA GLY A 46 13.93 10.22 -7.07
C GLY A 46 12.88 9.80 -6.05
N LEU A 47 12.92 8.55 -5.57
CA LEU A 47 12.09 8.10 -4.45
C LEU A 47 12.65 8.58 -3.11
N GLY A 48 11.86 9.34 -2.35
CA GLY A 48 12.04 9.44 -0.89
C GLY A 48 12.39 10.80 -0.30
N GLY A 49 12.51 11.86 -1.09
CA GLY A 49 13.02 13.15 -0.59
C GLY A 49 14.53 13.06 -0.39
N ASP A 50 15.24 14.00 -1.00
CA ASP A 50 16.69 14.01 -1.24
C ASP A 50 17.21 12.79 -2.02
N SER A 51 17.64 13.06 -3.26
CA SER A 51 18.34 12.10 -4.10
C SER A 51 19.63 11.65 -3.42
N CYS A 52 19.57 10.61 -2.59
CA CYS A 52 20.75 9.87 -2.18
C CYS A 52 21.12 8.93 -3.33
N ASP A 53 22.36 9.03 -3.84
CA ASP A 53 22.86 8.20 -4.95
C ASP A 53 22.76 6.70 -4.66
N SER A 54 22.67 6.32 -3.38
CA SER A 54 22.52 4.93 -2.93
C SER A 54 21.72 4.86 -1.61
N PRO A 55 20.77 3.90 -1.48
CA PRO A 55 19.99 3.71 -0.27
C PRO A 55 20.80 3.13 0.91
N ILE A 56 22.01 2.62 0.66
CA ILE A 56 22.86 1.95 1.66
C ILE A 56 24.20 2.64 1.92
N GLU A 57 24.46 3.78 1.28
CA GLU A 57 25.70 4.53 1.43
C GLU A 57 25.42 5.95 1.92
N GLY A 58 26.44 6.55 2.51
CA GLY A 58 26.37 7.91 3.04
C GLY A 58 25.95 7.94 4.51
N LYS A 59 26.54 8.88 5.24
CA LYS A 59 26.19 9.11 6.65
C LYS A 59 25.07 10.12 6.73
N ILE A 60 23.93 9.67 7.25
CA ILE A 60 22.78 10.52 7.51
C ILE A 60 22.86 11.01 8.95
N SER A 61 23.01 12.32 9.15
CA SER A 61 23.00 12.94 10.47
C SER A 61 21.57 13.17 10.98
N TYR A 62 20.64 13.46 10.08
CA TYR A 62 19.24 13.71 10.38
C TYR A 62 18.34 13.48 9.16
N THR A 63 17.16 12.90 9.38
CA THR A 63 16.05 12.91 8.42
C THR A 63 14.72 12.80 9.17
N SER A 64 13.66 13.38 8.60
CA SER A 64 12.28 13.20 9.07
C SER A 64 11.60 11.96 8.48
N ALA A 65 12.27 11.24 7.57
CA ALA A 65 11.76 10.03 6.97
C ALA A 65 11.51 8.96 8.03
N ARG A 66 10.48 8.14 7.80
CA ARG A 66 10.09 7.04 8.69
C ARG A 66 10.17 5.71 7.94
N PRO A 67 10.43 4.59 8.64
CA PRO A 67 10.67 3.30 8.00
C PRO A 67 9.53 2.85 7.07
N LEU A 68 8.27 2.89 7.54
CA LEU A 68 7.11 2.45 6.77
C LEU A 68 6.89 3.26 5.48
N PRO A 69 6.76 4.60 5.49
CA PRO A 69 6.54 5.36 4.27
C PRO A 69 7.77 5.32 3.33
N TYR A 70 8.98 5.27 3.88
CA TYR A 70 10.19 5.13 3.06
C TYR A 70 10.18 3.80 2.29
N LEU A 71 10.05 2.67 3.00
CA LEU A 71 10.09 1.36 2.37
C LEU A 71 8.86 1.10 1.48
N GLY A 72 7.66 1.51 1.94
CA GLY A 72 6.41 1.37 1.19
C GLY A 72 6.39 2.15 -0.12
N SER A 73 7.17 3.23 -0.24
CA SER A 73 7.26 4.00 -1.49
C SER A 73 7.83 3.20 -2.67
N PHE A 74 8.61 2.15 -2.40
CA PHE A 74 9.18 1.27 -3.43
C PHE A 74 8.16 0.28 -4.04
N ILE A 75 7.01 0.04 -3.40
CA ILE A 75 5.99 -0.90 -3.90
C ILE A 75 5.54 -0.54 -5.31
N GLY A 76 5.25 0.75 -5.56
CA GLY A 76 4.77 1.22 -6.87
C GLY A 76 5.78 1.01 -8.00
N TRP A 77 7.07 1.07 -7.69
CA TRP A 77 8.16 0.88 -8.64
C TRP A 77 8.39 -0.59 -8.95
N ALA A 78 8.45 -1.43 -7.91
CA ALA A 78 8.50 -2.88 -8.09
C ALA A 78 7.32 -3.38 -8.94
N VAL A 79 6.11 -2.86 -8.69
CA VAL A 79 4.92 -3.15 -9.51
C VAL A 79 5.06 -2.67 -10.95
N SER A 80 5.65 -1.49 -11.18
CA SER A 80 5.87 -0.95 -12.54
C SER A 80 6.87 -1.79 -13.33
N ASP A 81 7.87 -2.37 -12.66
CA ASP A 81 8.85 -3.30 -13.24
C ASP A 81 8.32 -4.75 -13.32
N HIS A 82 7.07 -5.00 -12.89
CA HIS A 82 6.50 -6.34 -12.75
C HIS A 82 7.29 -7.29 -11.82
N ASP A 83 8.11 -6.73 -10.93
CA ASP A 83 8.82 -7.46 -9.87
C ASP A 83 7.91 -7.63 -8.64
N TYR A 84 6.89 -8.48 -8.79
CA TYR A 84 5.92 -8.74 -7.74
C TYR A 84 6.53 -9.49 -6.54
N ASP A 85 7.63 -10.21 -6.74
CA ASP A 85 8.35 -10.88 -5.65
C ASP A 85 9.06 -9.86 -4.75
N LEU A 86 9.69 -8.82 -5.32
CA LEU A 86 10.22 -7.70 -4.55
C LEU A 86 9.10 -6.93 -3.86
N ALA A 87 7.98 -6.67 -4.55
CA ALA A 87 6.83 -6.01 -3.95
C ALA A 87 6.29 -6.78 -2.73
N ASP A 88 6.18 -8.11 -2.82
CA ASP A 88 5.77 -8.96 -1.69
C ASP A 88 6.74 -8.89 -0.52
N LYS A 89 8.06 -8.93 -0.77
CA LYS A 89 9.06 -8.75 0.31
C LYS A 89 8.97 -7.39 0.99
N ILE A 90 8.75 -6.33 0.22
CA ILE A 90 8.52 -4.97 0.73
C ILE A 90 7.27 -4.96 1.61
N ILE A 91 6.15 -5.50 1.11
CA ILE A 91 4.87 -5.56 1.83
C ILE A 91 5.01 -6.37 3.13
N GLU A 92 5.66 -7.53 3.10
CA GLU A 92 5.88 -8.39 4.27
C GLU A 92 6.69 -7.67 5.36
N HIS A 93 7.74 -6.93 4.97
CA HIS A 93 8.52 -6.18 5.95
C HIS A 93 7.76 -4.96 6.47
N CYS A 94 7.03 -4.26 5.60
CA CYS A 94 6.13 -3.17 6.01
C CYS A 94 5.06 -3.64 7.00
N ASP A 95 4.47 -4.83 6.82
CA ASP A 95 3.52 -5.43 7.76
C ASP A 95 4.14 -5.62 9.16
N LYS A 96 5.43 -5.97 9.26
CA LYS A 96 6.14 -6.16 10.55
C LYS A 96 6.36 -4.85 11.30
N ILE A 97 6.54 -3.74 10.59
CA ILE A 97 6.76 -2.41 11.17
C ILE A 97 5.49 -1.55 11.20
N TYR A 98 4.39 -2.06 10.65
CA TYR A 98 3.12 -1.34 10.46
C TYR A 98 2.64 -0.68 11.75
N GLU A 99 2.59 -1.43 12.86
CA GLU A 99 1.96 -0.92 14.09
C GLU A 99 2.65 0.30 14.70
N LYS A 100 3.94 0.48 14.43
CA LYS A 100 4.74 1.61 14.93
C LYS A 100 4.53 2.91 14.13
N ALA A 101 3.89 2.83 12.97
CA ALA A 101 3.71 3.96 12.08
C ALA A 101 2.50 4.82 12.44
N THR A 102 2.48 6.06 11.96
CA THR A 102 1.33 6.95 12.19
C THR A 102 0.13 6.53 11.34
N PRO A 103 -1.10 6.90 11.73
CA PRO A 103 -2.30 6.59 10.94
C PRO A 103 -2.22 7.07 9.48
N VAL A 104 -1.57 8.20 9.21
CA VAL A 104 -1.39 8.74 7.85
C VAL A 104 -0.40 7.89 7.04
N ASP A 105 0.71 7.44 7.62
CA ASP A 105 1.65 6.55 6.92
C ASP A 105 1.00 5.21 6.60
N LYS A 106 0.27 4.67 7.57
CA LYS A 106 -0.49 3.42 7.43
C LYS A 106 -1.44 3.55 6.24
N HIS A 107 -2.18 4.64 6.12
CA HIS A 107 -3.07 4.90 4.97
C HIS A 107 -2.34 4.77 3.62
N PHE A 108 -1.24 5.49 3.42
CA PHE A 108 -0.50 5.45 2.15
C PHE A 108 0.10 4.08 1.84
N TYR A 109 0.64 3.41 2.86
CA TYR A 109 1.13 2.04 2.73
C TYR A 109 0.03 1.06 2.31
N LEU A 110 -1.11 1.06 3.02
CA LEU A 110 -2.23 0.15 2.76
C LEU A 110 -2.78 0.36 1.34
N MET A 111 -2.83 1.61 0.87
CA MET A 111 -3.20 1.90 -0.51
C MET A 111 -2.23 1.29 -1.52
N GLY A 112 -0.91 1.44 -1.30
CA GLY A 112 0.11 0.87 -2.18
C GLY A 112 0.06 -0.66 -2.22
N ALA A 113 -0.09 -1.31 -1.06
CA ALA A 113 -0.22 -2.76 -0.96
C ALA A 113 -1.49 -3.27 -1.65
N ALA A 114 -2.64 -2.61 -1.43
CA ALA A 114 -3.89 -2.99 -2.07
C ALA A 114 -3.83 -2.87 -3.60
N ASP A 115 -3.25 -1.78 -4.13
CA ASP A 115 -3.08 -1.59 -5.57
C ASP A 115 -2.14 -2.64 -6.19
N CYS A 116 -1.04 -2.97 -5.50
CA CYS A 116 -0.13 -4.04 -5.89
C CYS A 116 -0.86 -5.36 -6.11
N TYR A 117 -1.66 -5.80 -5.13
CA TYR A 117 -2.41 -7.05 -5.26
C TYR A 117 -3.55 -6.93 -6.28
N TYR A 118 -4.26 -5.81 -6.35
CA TYR A 118 -5.33 -5.64 -7.33
C TYR A 118 -4.80 -5.73 -8.77
N LYS A 119 -3.58 -5.27 -9.04
CA LYS A 119 -2.93 -5.43 -10.36
C LYS A 119 -2.60 -6.88 -10.71
N GLN A 120 -2.44 -7.75 -9.71
CA GLN A 120 -2.17 -9.19 -9.88
C GLN A 120 -3.44 -10.05 -10.04
N ARG A 121 -4.63 -9.45 -9.98
CA ARG A 121 -5.94 -10.14 -9.92
C ARG A 121 -6.25 -11.14 -11.04
N THR A 122 -5.54 -11.10 -12.17
CA THR A 122 -5.79 -11.98 -13.32
C THR A 122 -4.85 -13.18 -13.36
N PHE A 123 -3.80 -13.22 -12.54
CA PHE A 123 -2.77 -14.27 -12.59
C PHE A 123 -2.34 -14.80 -11.21
N ARG A 124 -2.84 -14.23 -10.12
CA ARG A 124 -2.59 -14.71 -8.75
C ARG A 124 -3.91 -14.97 -8.03
N ASP A 125 -4.12 -16.22 -7.63
CA ASP A 125 -5.40 -16.70 -7.11
C ASP A 125 -5.90 -15.93 -5.87
N ASN A 126 -4.99 -15.60 -4.94
CA ASN A 126 -5.34 -14.89 -3.71
C ASN A 126 -5.25 -13.36 -3.81
N ALA A 127 -4.95 -12.80 -4.99
CA ALA A 127 -4.70 -11.38 -5.16
C ALA A 127 -5.92 -10.51 -4.83
N LEU A 128 -7.13 -10.94 -5.23
CA LEU A 128 -8.35 -10.18 -4.89
C LEU A 128 -8.63 -10.19 -3.38
N ASN A 129 -8.38 -11.32 -2.70
CA ASN A 129 -8.56 -11.42 -1.24
C ASN A 129 -7.55 -10.52 -0.50
N LEU A 130 -6.31 -10.46 -0.97
CA LEU A 130 -5.29 -9.58 -0.40
C LEU A 130 -5.61 -8.11 -0.66
N ALA A 131 -6.00 -7.73 -1.88
CA ALA A 131 -6.44 -6.37 -2.19
C ALA A 131 -7.62 -5.94 -1.32
N GLU A 132 -8.61 -6.82 -1.12
CA GLU A 132 -9.75 -6.57 -0.23
C GLU A 132 -9.29 -6.36 1.21
N LYS A 133 -8.40 -7.24 1.73
CA LYS A 133 -7.84 -7.14 3.08
C LYS A 133 -7.25 -5.74 3.32
N TYR A 134 -6.34 -5.28 2.45
CA TYR A 134 -5.65 -4.01 2.63
C TYR A 134 -6.59 -2.80 2.48
N HIS A 135 -7.50 -2.80 1.50
CA HIS A 135 -8.49 -1.73 1.41
C HIS A 135 -9.44 -1.69 2.62
N MET A 136 -9.83 -2.85 3.15
CA MET A 136 -10.67 -2.93 4.35
C MET A 136 -9.93 -2.45 5.60
N MET A 137 -8.64 -2.76 5.74
CA MET A 137 -7.79 -2.20 6.79
C MET A 137 -7.78 -0.67 6.73
N ASP A 138 -7.65 -0.09 5.54
CA ASP A 138 -7.65 1.36 5.34
C ASP A 138 -9.00 2.00 5.69
N VAL A 139 -10.11 1.41 5.23
CA VAL A 139 -11.47 1.87 5.57
C VAL A 139 -11.72 1.84 7.09
N LYS A 140 -11.22 0.82 7.80
CA LYS A 140 -11.31 0.73 9.26
C LYS A 140 -10.42 1.77 9.96
N LEU A 141 -9.27 2.08 9.37
CA LEU A 141 -8.33 3.06 9.90
C LEU A 141 -8.80 4.52 9.66
N PHE A 142 -9.63 4.76 8.64
CA PHE A 142 -10.09 6.09 8.22
C PHE A 142 -10.46 7.06 9.35
N PRO A 143 -11.24 6.68 10.38
CA PRO A 143 -11.59 7.58 11.48
C PRO A 143 -10.37 8.17 12.22
N GLN A 144 -9.25 7.44 12.24
CA GLN A 144 -8.03 7.82 12.95
C GLN A 144 -7.18 8.81 12.17
N TYR A 145 -7.16 8.74 10.83
CA TYR A 145 -6.32 9.62 10.02
C TYR A 145 -7.08 10.75 9.33
N LYS A 146 -8.42 10.70 9.19
CA LYS A 146 -9.17 11.67 8.38
C LYS A 146 -8.86 13.13 8.71
N ASN A 147 -8.77 13.48 10.00
CA ASN A 147 -8.56 14.86 10.44
C ASN A 147 -7.11 15.30 10.22
N LEU A 148 -6.17 14.36 10.38
CA LEU A 148 -4.75 14.59 10.11
C LEU A 148 -4.54 14.85 8.61
N LEU A 149 -5.13 14.00 7.78
CA LEU A 149 -5.03 14.11 6.32
C LEU A 149 -5.69 15.41 5.80
N VAL A 150 -6.83 15.81 6.35
CA VAL A 150 -7.46 17.11 6.03
C VAL A 150 -6.52 18.27 6.37
N LYS A 151 -5.86 18.23 7.53
CA LYS A 151 -4.90 19.26 7.93
C LYS A 151 -3.71 19.31 6.98
N ASP A 152 -3.14 18.17 6.63
CA ASP A 152 -1.99 18.05 5.73
C ASP A 152 -2.33 18.48 4.29
N MET A 153 -3.60 18.38 3.90
CA MET A 153 -4.12 18.73 2.57
C MET A 153 -4.79 20.12 2.52
N GLY A 154 -4.40 21.04 3.41
CA GLY A 154 -4.85 22.43 3.36
C GLY A 154 -6.33 22.63 3.72
N GLY A 155 -6.89 21.75 4.56
CA GLY A 155 -8.30 21.80 4.98
C GLY A 155 -9.27 21.06 4.07
N ILE A 156 -8.78 20.39 3.02
CA ILE A 156 -9.60 19.64 2.07
C ILE A 156 -9.46 18.15 2.36
N LEU A 157 -10.58 17.44 2.47
CA LEU A 157 -10.57 15.97 2.55
C LEU A 157 -10.32 15.40 1.15
N PRO A 158 -9.16 14.79 0.87
CA PRO A 158 -8.94 14.17 -0.42
C PRO A 158 -9.86 12.97 -0.62
N ARG A 159 -9.94 12.50 -1.86
CA ARG A 159 -10.58 11.22 -2.17
C ARG A 159 -9.85 10.10 -1.45
N ILE A 160 -10.61 9.15 -0.92
CA ILE A 160 -10.08 7.92 -0.30
C ILE A 160 -10.41 6.73 -1.22
N PRO A 161 -9.47 6.26 -2.06
CA PRO A 161 -9.76 5.26 -3.08
C PRO A 161 -10.22 3.90 -2.54
N SER A 162 -9.84 3.54 -1.31
CA SER A 162 -10.18 2.25 -0.71
C SER A 162 -11.68 2.00 -0.61
N PHE A 163 -12.47 3.03 -0.29
CA PHE A 163 -13.93 2.92 -0.29
C PHE A 163 -14.46 2.59 -1.69
N GLN A 164 -13.99 3.31 -2.71
CA GLN A 164 -14.44 3.14 -4.08
C GLN A 164 -14.04 1.75 -4.62
N GLN A 165 -12.81 1.32 -4.35
CA GLN A 165 -12.30 0.03 -4.81
C GLN A 165 -13.05 -1.15 -4.17
N LEU A 166 -13.31 -1.11 -2.86
CA LEU A 166 -14.12 -2.15 -2.22
C LEU A 166 -15.50 -2.27 -2.85
N VAL A 167 -16.18 -1.15 -3.13
CA VAL A 167 -17.49 -1.21 -3.77
C VAL A 167 -17.40 -1.84 -5.16
N ILE A 168 -16.37 -1.49 -5.95
CA ILE A 168 -16.15 -2.08 -7.29
C ILE A 168 -15.88 -3.59 -7.17
N MET A 169 -15.03 -4.01 -6.24
CA MET A 169 -14.69 -5.41 -6.02
C MET A 169 -15.92 -6.22 -5.58
N TYR A 170 -16.69 -5.72 -4.62
CA TYR A 170 -17.92 -6.35 -4.14
C TYR A 170 -19.01 -6.40 -5.22
N GLU A 171 -19.19 -5.33 -6.00
CA GLU A 171 -20.14 -5.34 -7.11
C GLU A 171 -19.79 -6.40 -8.17
N LYS A 172 -18.50 -6.52 -8.52
CA LYS A 172 -18.01 -7.53 -9.48
C LYS A 172 -18.18 -8.96 -8.96
N ALA A 173 -18.06 -9.16 -7.65
CA ALA A 173 -18.26 -10.45 -7.00
C ALA A 173 -19.74 -10.75 -6.64
N ALA A 174 -20.69 -9.93 -7.11
CA ALA A 174 -22.12 -10.00 -6.75
C ALA A 174 -22.40 -9.95 -5.23
N ARG A 175 -21.45 -9.43 -4.44
CA ARG A 175 -21.53 -9.17 -3.00
C ARG A 175 -22.22 -7.83 -2.75
N TYR A 176 -23.46 -7.70 -3.21
CA TYR A 176 -24.15 -6.42 -3.26
C TYR A 176 -24.44 -5.84 -1.88
N GLN A 177 -24.66 -6.67 -0.87
CA GLN A 177 -24.92 -6.21 0.50
C GLN A 177 -23.67 -5.51 1.08
N GLU A 178 -22.49 -6.09 0.91
CA GLU A 178 -21.24 -5.48 1.35
C GLU A 178 -20.92 -4.21 0.55
N ALA A 179 -21.15 -4.22 -0.77
CA ALA A 179 -21.01 -3.05 -1.62
C ALA A 179 -21.88 -1.87 -1.11
N ILE A 180 -23.15 -2.15 -0.76
CA ILE A 180 -24.08 -1.17 -0.18
C ILE A 180 -23.60 -0.67 1.17
N ALA A 181 -23.08 -1.54 2.03
CA ALA A 181 -22.57 -1.16 3.34
C ALA A 181 -21.41 -0.17 3.24
N ILE A 182 -20.47 -0.40 2.32
CA ILE A 182 -19.36 0.53 2.07
C ILE A 182 -19.85 1.88 1.53
N CYS A 183 -20.81 1.91 0.61
CA CYS A 183 -21.41 3.16 0.13
C CYS A 183 -22.01 3.97 1.29
N LYS A 184 -22.81 3.32 2.16
CA LYS A 184 -23.41 3.97 3.32
C LYS A 184 -22.36 4.52 4.28
N LEU A 185 -21.28 3.76 4.51
CA LEU A 185 -20.18 4.20 5.36
C LEU A 185 -19.43 5.40 4.76
N ALA A 186 -19.17 5.39 3.45
CA ALA A 186 -18.55 6.51 2.75
C ALA A 186 -19.40 7.79 2.86
N MET A 187 -20.72 7.67 2.66
CA MET A 187 -21.67 8.77 2.83
C MET A 187 -21.69 9.31 4.26
N LYS A 188 -21.64 8.43 5.28
CA LYS A 188 -21.54 8.83 6.70
C LYS A 188 -20.30 9.71 6.96
N TYR A 189 -19.22 9.46 6.24
CA TYR A 189 -17.98 10.24 6.34
C TYR A 189 -17.92 11.46 5.42
N GLY A 190 -18.98 11.75 4.66
CA GLY A 190 -19.00 12.86 3.70
C GLY A 190 -18.06 12.66 2.51
N LEU A 191 -17.70 11.41 2.20
CA LEU A 191 -16.86 11.10 1.06
C LEU A 191 -17.66 11.16 -0.24
N THR A 192 -17.00 11.59 -1.31
CA THR A 192 -17.49 11.44 -2.69
C THR A 192 -16.66 10.40 -3.44
N ASP A 193 -17.25 9.79 -4.48
CA ASP A 193 -16.49 9.07 -5.49
C ASP A 193 -16.31 9.96 -6.74
N SER A 194 -15.61 9.45 -7.75
CA SER A 194 -15.35 10.18 -9.00
C SER A 194 -16.56 10.22 -9.96
N THR A 195 -17.76 9.83 -9.52
CA THR A 195 -18.96 9.78 -10.36
C THR A 195 -19.85 10.99 -10.15
N LYS A 196 -20.66 11.33 -11.17
CA LYS A 196 -21.56 12.51 -11.17
C LYS A 196 -22.50 12.56 -9.95
N ARG A 197 -22.95 11.41 -9.46
CA ARG A 197 -23.91 11.31 -8.34
C ARG A 197 -23.28 10.73 -7.06
N GLY A 198 -21.96 10.62 -7.01
CA GLY A 198 -21.25 10.11 -5.84
C GLY A 198 -21.68 8.70 -5.41
N TYR A 199 -21.48 8.41 -4.12
CA TYR A 199 -21.95 7.16 -3.51
C TYR A 199 -23.48 7.03 -3.47
N VAL A 200 -24.24 8.11 -3.55
CA VAL A 200 -25.72 8.06 -3.61
C VAL A 200 -26.17 7.36 -4.88
N GLY A 201 -25.68 7.80 -6.05
CA GLY A 201 -26.03 7.16 -7.31
C GLY A 201 -25.55 5.72 -7.42
N ARG A 202 -24.40 5.41 -6.80
CA ARG A 202 -23.88 4.04 -6.71
C ARG A 202 -24.75 3.15 -5.82
N LEU A 203 -25.21 3.66 -4.67
CA LEU A 203 -26.11 2.98 -3.76
C LEU A 203 -27.42 2.59 -4.45
N GLU A 204 -28.07 3.52 -5.14
CA GLU A 204 -29.31 3.26 -5.89
C GLU A 204 -29.13 2.14 -6.93
N LYS A 205 -28.03 2.17 -7.68
CA LYS A 205 -27.70 1.15 -8.69
C LYS A 205 -27.51 -0.22 -8.02
N LEU A 206 -26.80 -0.28 -6.90
CA LEU A 206 -26.55 -1.54 -6.19
C LEU A 206 -27.82 -2.11 -5.56
N GLN A 207 -28.73 -1.27 -5.07
CA GLN A 207 -30.03 -1.72 -4.56
C GLN A 207 -30.85 -2.39 -5.65
N LYS A 208 -30.95 -1.78 -6.84
CA LYS A 208 -31.63 -2.41 -8.00
C LYS A 208 -31.00 -3.74 -8.40
N LYS A 209 -29.66 -3.84 -8.38
CA LYS A 209 -28.94 -5.09 -8.65
C LYS A 209 -29.23 -6.16 -7.60
N LEU A 210 -29.27 -5.80 -6.32
CA LEU A 210 -29.62 -6.71 -5.24
C LEU A 210 -31.05 -7.22 -5.39
N GLU A 211 -32.01 -6.34 -5.68
CA GLU A 211 -33.41 -6.74 -5.93
C GLU A 211 -33.54 -7.71 -7.11
N GLY A 212 -32.84 -7.44 -8.22
CA GLY A 212 -32.81 -8.36 -9.37
C GLY A 212 -32.21 -9.71 -8.99
N PHE A 213 -31.06 -9.71 -8.33
CA PHE A 213 -30.36 -10.92 -7.88
C PHE A 213 -31.19 -11.78 -6.92
N LEU A 214 -32.01 -11.16 -6.07
CA LEU A 214 -32.90 -11.88 -5.15
C LEU A 214 -34.15 -12.46 -5.84
N LYS A 215 -34.55 -11.92 -7.00
CA LYS A 215 -35.68 -12.44 -7.80
C LYS A 215 -35.29 -13.63 -8.67
N GLU A 216 -34.02 -13.76 -9.01
CA GLU A 216 -33.46 -14.84 -9.84
C GLU A 216 -33.07 -16.09 -9.02
N LYS A 217 -33.15 -16.02 -7.70
CA LYS A 217 -32.90 -17.12 -6.76
C LYS A 217 -34.20 -17.69 -6.21
#